data_AF-A0AAE1DTD5-F1
#
_entry.id   AF-A0AAE1DTD5-F1
#
_cell.length_a   1.000
_cell.length_b   1.000
_cell.length_c   1.000
_cell.angle_alpha   90.00
_cell.angle_beta   90.00
_cell.angle_gamma   90.00
#
_symmetry.space_group_name_H-M   'P 1'
#
loop_
_entity.id
_entity.type
_entity.pdbx_description
1 polymer ?
#
loop_
_entity_poly.entity_id
_entity_poly.type
_entity_poly.pdbx_seq_one_letter_code
_entity_poly.pdbx_strand_id
1 'polypeptide(L)'
;MGYQPALGRESKSIIRVMGYQPALGRESKSIIRVMGYQPALGRESQSIIRVMGYQPALGRESQSIIRVMGYQPALGRESKSIIRVMGYQPALGRESKSIIRVMGYQPALGRESKSIIRVMGYQPPLGRESKSIIRVMGYQPALGRESKSIIRVMGYQPALGRESQSIIRVMGYQPALGRESQSIIRVMGYQPALGRESKSIIRVMGYQPALGGESQSIIRVMGYQPALGRESQSIIRVMDNSQLWEGKVSQSLG
;
A
#
# COMPACT_ATOMS: atom_id res chain seq x y z
N MET A 1 -6.13 39.79 -12.44
CA MET A 1 -6.32 38.53 -11.68
C MET A 1 -6.51 38.90 -10.22
N GLY A 2 -7.72 38.78 -9.70
CA GLY A 2 -8.04 39.16 -8.32
C GLY A 2 -7.58 38.10 -7.33
N TYR A 3 -6.81 38.50 -6.33
CA TYR A 3 -6.51 37.68 -5.16
C TYR A 3 -7.70 37.77 -4.20
N GLN A 4 -8.43 36.67 -4.02
CA GLN A 4 -9.53 36.62 -3.05
C GLN A 4 -9.42 35.32 -2.25
N PRO A 5 -8.89 35.36 -1.01
CA PRO A 5 -8.88 34.19 -0.16
C PRO A 5 -10.32 33.86 0.26
N ALA A 6 -10.75 32.62 0.00
CA ALA A 6 -12.01 32.14 0.55
C ALA A 6 -11.76 31.76 2.02
N LEU A 7 -12.14 32.65 2.93
CA LEU A 7 -12.05 32.48 4.38
C LEU A 7 -13.45 32.29 4.95
N GLY A 8 -13.75 31.12 5.53
CA GLY A 8 -15.07 30.96 6.12
C GLY A 8 -15.48 29.56 6.57
N ARG A 9 -16.71 29.50 7.08
CA ARG A 9 -17.45 28.24 7.24
C ARG A 9 -18.57 28.25 6.24
N GLU A 10 -18.58 27.26 5.37
CA GLU A 10 -19.64 27.11 4.37
C GLU A 10 -20.48 25.88 4.65
N SER A 11 -21.79 26.09 4.63
CA SER A 11 -22.79 25.04 4.69
C SER A 11 -23.50 24.96 3.34
N LYS A 12 -23.20 23.91 2.57
CA LYS A 12 -23.68 23.66 1.20
C LYS A 12 -23.19 24.71 0.20
N SER A 13 -22.08 24.43 -0.46
CA SER A 13 -21.52 25.32 -1.46
C SER A 13 -21.10 24.59 -2.74
N ILE A 14 -21.09 25.33 -3.83
CA ILE A 14 -20.46 24.91 -5.08
C ILE A 14 -19.37 25.94 -5.36
N ILE A 15 -18.11 25.51 -5.21
CA ILE A 15 -16.93 26.35 -5.39
C ILE A 15 -16.31 25.97 -6.74
N ARG A 16 -16.11 26.97 -7.60
CA ARG A 16 -15.38 26.83 -8.85
C ARG A 16 -14.20 27.78 -8.84
N VAL A 17 -13.00 27.23 -8.92
CA VAL A 17 -11.77 28.00 -8.98
C VAL A 17 -11.17 27.86 -10.36
N MET A 18 -10.90 28.99 -11.00
CA MET A 18 -10.09 29.07 -12.21
C MET A 18 -8.88 29.97 -11.93
N GLY A 19 -7.67 29.44 -12.15
CA GLY A 19 -6.43 30.15 -11.84
C GLY A 19 -5.96 29.91 -10.41
N TYR A 20 -5.57 30.97 -9.69
CA TYR A 20 -4.97 30.89 -8.36
C TYR A 20 -5.97 31.34 -7.28
N GLN A 21 -6.31 30.46 -6.34
CA GLN A 21 -7.17 30.81 -5.21
C GLN A 21 -6.86 29.98 -3.96
N PRO A 22 -6.28 30.56 -2.90
CA PRO A 22 -6.14 29.90 -1.61
C PRO A 22 -7.49 29.78 -0.90
N ALA A 23 -7.72 28.63 -0.24
CA ALA A 23 -8.90 28.38 0.57
C ALA A 23 -8.49 28.04 2.00
N LEU A 24 -9.14 28.68 2.98
CA LEU A 24 -8.95 28.37 4.39
C LEU A 24 -10.29 28.35 5.12
N GLY A 25 -10.67 27.20 5.66
CA GLY A 25 -12.00 27.11 6.23
C GLY A 25 -12.51 25.74 6.65
N ARG A 26 -13.81 25.70 6.91
CA ARG A 26 -14.56 24.46 7.10
C ARG A 26 -15.70 24.40 6.11
N GLU A 27 -15.72 23.34 5.33
CA GLU A 27 -16.78 23.10 4.37
C GLU A 27 -17.61 21.90 4.77
N SER A 28 -18.91 22.04 4.60
CA SER A 28 -19.87 20.95 4.80
C SER A 28 -20.79 20.86 3.59
N LYS A 29 -20.93 19.66 3.03
CA LYS A 29 -21.75 19.38 1.84
C LYS A 29 -21.33 20.23 0.64
N SER A 30 -20.04 20.28 0.31
CA SER A 30 -19.52 21.10 -0.77
C SER A 30 -19.19 20.32 -2.05
N ILE A 31 -19.23 21.02 -3.18
CA ILE A 31 -18.67 20.56 -4.45
C ILE A 31 -17.60 21.55 -4.86
N ILE A 32 -16.34 21.12 -4.85
CA ILE A 32 -15.18 21.94 -5.20
C ILE A 32 -14.67 21.49 -6.57
N ARG A 33 -14.52 22.43 -7.50
CA ARG A 33 -13.89 22.20 -8.81
C ARG A 33 -12.76 23.17 -9.00
N VAL A 34 -11.56 22.65 -9.18
CA VAL A 34 -10.33 23.42 -9.34
C VAL A 34 -9.78 23.20 -10.73
N MET A 35 -9.57 24.28 -11.46
CA MET A 35 -8.79 24.32 -12.69
C MET A 35 -7.67 25.35 -12.51
N GLY A 36 -6.48 24.88 -12.12
CA GLY A 36 -5.35 25.76 -11.78
C GLY A 36 -4.68 25.38 -10.47
N TYR A 37 -4.38 26.39 -9.63
CA TYR A 37 -3.63 26.28 -8.40
C TYR A 37 -4.48 26.69 -7.19
N GLN A 38 -4.73 25.76 -6.27
CA GLN A 38 -5.51 26.03 -5.04
C GLN A 38 -4.91 25.33 -3.83
N PRO A 39 -4.16 26.03 -2.98
CA PRO A 39 -3.84 25.54 -1.64
C PRO A 39 -5.09 25.56 -0.79
N ALA A 40 -5.36 24.46 -0.10
CA ALA A 40 -6.47 24.31 0.82
C ALA A 40 -5.96 23.99 2.23
N LEU A 41 -6.39 24.77 3.22
CA LEU A 41 -6.15 24.50 4.64
C LEU A 41 -7.47 24.43 5.39
N GLY A 42 -7.89 23.25 5.86
CA GLY A 42 -9.22 23.18 6.44
C GLY A 42 -9.77 21.83 6.88
N ARG A 43 -11.09 21.82 7.05
CA ARG A 43 -11.85 20.59 7.26
C ARG A 43 -12.98 20.51 6.27
N GLU A 44 -13.07 19.39 5.57
CA GLU A 44 -14.15 19.11 4.65
C GLU A 44 -14.99 17.94 5.16
N SER A 45 -16.29 18.08 5.00
CA SER A 45 -17.25 17.04 5.35
C SER A 45 -18.27 16.90 4.25
N GLN A 46 -18.50 15.67 3.79
CA GLN A 46 -19.43 15.37 2.70
C GLN A 46 -19.10 16.15 1.42
N SER A 47 -17.82 16.19 1.04
CA SER A 47 -17.35 16.97 -0.11
C SER A 47 -17.15 16.12 -1.37
N ILE A 48 -17.29 16.76 -2.53
CA ILE A 48 -16.83 16.23 -3.80
C ILE A 48 -15.79 17.21 -4.34
N ILE A 49 -14.52 16.77 -4.39
CA ILE A 49 -13.39 17.55 -4.87
C ILE A 49 -12.99 17.04 -6.25
N ARG A 50 -12.87 17.94 -7.23
CA ARG A 50 -12.32 17.65 -8.55
C ARG A 50 -11.21 18.62 -8.86
N VAL A 51 -10.02 18.09 -9.10
CA VAL A 51 -8.81 18.87 -9.35
C VAL A 51 -8.30 18.58 -10.75
N MET A 52 -8.11 19.64 -11.53
CA MET A 52 -7.35 19.65 -12.77
C MET A 52 -6.24 20.69 -12.60
N GLY A 53 -5.03 20.23 -12.24
CA GLY A 53 -3.92 21.12 -11.90
C GLY A 53 -3.26 20.76 -10.57
N TYR A 54 -2.99 21.77 -9.74
CA TYR A 54 -2.18 21.66 -8.53
C TYR A 54 -2.99 22.07 -7.29
N GLN A 55 -3.19 21.15 -6.34
CA GLN A 55 -3.92 21.43 -5.10
C GLN A 55 -3.25 20.78 -3.89
N PRO A 56 -2.40 21.51 -3.15
CA PRO A 56 -1.97 21.07 -1.82
C PRO A 56 -3.15 21.17 -0.87
N ALA A 57 -3.40 20.10 -0.14
CA ALA A 57 -4.39 20.06 0.91
C ALA A 57 -3.72 19.78 2.25
N LEU A 58 -4.00 20.62 3.26
CA LEU A 58 -3.63 20.40 4.64
C LEU A 58 -4.90 20.38 5.49
N GLY A 59 -5.24 19.26 6.13
CA GLY A 59 -6.52 19.25 6.83
C GLY A 59 -7.11 17.91 7.24
N ARG A 60 -8.44 17.91 7.36
CA ARG A 60 -9.23 16.69 7.60
C ARG A 60 -10.36 16.61 6.61
N GLU A 61 -10.48 15.46 5.96
CA GLU A 61 -11.59 15.15 5.10
C GLU A 61 -12.41 14.00 5.67
N SER A 62 -13.73 14.13 5.54
CA SER A 62 -14.67 13.12 5.98
C SER A 62 -15.77 12.94 4.96
N GLN A 63 -16.04 11.69 4.58
CA GLN A 63 -17.05 11.35 3.58
C GLN A 63 -16.81 12.08 2.25
N SER A 64 -15.55 12.14 1.80
CA SER A 64 -15.16 12.86 0.58
C SER A 64 -15.05 11.94 -0.64
N ILE A 65 -15.31 12.52 -1.81
CA ILE A 65 -14.94 11.94 -3.11
C ILE A 65 -13.94 12.88 -3.76
N ILE A 66 -12.70 12.43 -3.90
CA ILE A 66 -11.59 13.20 -4.48
C ILE A 66 -11.27 12.62 -5.85
N ARG A 67 -11.20 13.48 -6.86
CA ARG A 67 -10.72 13.15 -8.21
C ARG A 67 -9.64 14.11 -8.62
N VAL A 68 -8.46 13.58 -8.91
CA VAL A 68 -7.27 14.35 -9.25
C VAL A 68 -6.81 13.99 -10.65
N MET A 69 -6.65 15.01 -11.48
CA MET A 69 -5.90 14.98 -12.73
C MET A 69 -4.78 16.02 -12.60
N GLY A 70 -3.57 15.58 -12.28
CA GLY A 70 -2.45 16.46 -11.97
C GLY A 70 -1.77 16.12 -10.65
N TYR A 71 -1.53 17.14 -9.82
CA TYR A 71 -0.69 17.06 -8.63
C TYR A 71 -1.44 17.50 -7.37
N GLN A 72 -1.60 16.60 -6.40
CA GLN A 72 -2.29 16.90 -5.13
C GLN A 72 -1.55 16.28 -3.94
N PRO A 73 -0.66 17.02 -3.27
CA PRO A 73 -0.15 16.63 -1.96
C PRO A 73 -1.24 16.80 -0.93
N ALA A 74 -1.42 15.79 -0.11
CA ALA A 74 -2.31 15.83 1.04
C ALA A 74 -1.50 15.59 2.32
N LEU A 75 -1.68 16.48 3.30
CA LEU A 75 -1.19 16.30 4.66
C LEU A 75 -2.39 16.34 5.60
N GLY A 76 -2.71 15.23 6.28
CA GLY A 76 -3.91 15.25 7.09
C GLY A 76 -4.53 13.93 7.52
N ARG A 77 -5.85 13.97 7.71
CA ARG A 77 -6.65 12.78 8.01
C ARG A 77 -7.81 12.66 7.03
N GLU A 78 -7.93 11.51 6.42
CA GLU A 78 -9.08 11.17 5.60
C GLU A 78 -9.88 10.05 6.24
N SER A 79 -11.20 10.18 6.15
CA SER A 79 -12.12 9.18 6.68
C SER A 79 -13.29 8.96 5.73
N LYS A 80 -13.55 7.70 5.39
CA LYS A 80 -14.61 7.31 4.44
C LYS A 80 -14.44 8.02 3.09
N SER A 81 -13.23 8.05 2.55
CA SER A 81 -12.92 8.73 1.28
C SER A 81 -12.91 7.77 0.08
N ILE A 82 -13.26 8.28 -1.08
CA ILE A 82 -13.01 7.64 -2.38
C ILE A 82 -12.07 8.55 -3.15
N ILE A 83 -10.85 8.08 -3.40
CA ILE A 83 -9.78 8.83 -4.06
C ILE A 83 -9.54 8.21 -5.44
N ARG A 84 -9.52 9.03 -6.48
CA ARG A 84 -9.11 8.65 -7.83
C ARG A 84 -8.05 9.61 -8.33
N VAL A 85 -6.89 9.06 -8.68
CA VAL A 85 -5.71 9.83 -9.09
C VAL A 85 -5.30 9.42 -10.49
N MET A 86 -5.16 10.41 -11.36
CA MET A 86 -4.43 10.33 -12.61
C MET A 86 -3.30 11.37 -12.54
N GLY A 87 -2.09 10.92 -12.22
CA GLY A 87 -0.96 11.80 -11.95
C GLY A 87 -0.26 11.48 -10.63
N TYR A 88 0.02 12.51 -9.83
CA TYR A 88 0.89 12.44 -8.66
C TYR A 88 0.18 12.91 -7.39
N GLN A 89 0.04 12.04 -6.39
CA GLN A 89 -0.61 12.38 -5.12
C GLN A 89 0.17 11.82 -3.92
N PRO A 90 1.09 12.60 -3.33
CA PRO A 90 1.65 12.28 -2.04
C PRO A 90 0.62 12.45 -0.95
N ALA A 91 0.55 11.47 -0.07
CA ALA A 91 -0.23 11.56 1.14
C ALA A 91 0.69 11.39 2.35
N LEU A 92 0.58 12.31 3.31
CA LEU A 92 1.18 12.18 4.63
C LEU A 92 0.07 12.25 5.68
N GLY A 93 -0.12 11.18 6.46
CA GLY A 93 -1.07 11.22 7.57
C GLY A 93 -1.84 9.94 7.83
N ARG A 94 -3.17 10.04 7.98
CA ARG A 94 -4.00 8.88 8.34
C ARG A 94 -5.20 8.74 7.42
N GLU A 95 -5.35 7.56 6.85
CA GLU A 95 -6.54 7.19 6.10
C GLU A 95 -7.33 6.10 6.81
N SER A 96 -8.64 6.22 6.76
CA SER A 96 -9.54 5.24 7.35
C SER A 96 -10.75 5.00 6.46
N LYS A 97 -11.03 3.73 6.17
CA LYS A 97 -12.14 3.31 5.30
C LYS A 97 -12.06 3.99 3.92
N SER A 98 -10.88 3.98 3.30
CA SER A 98 -10.65 4.60 1.99
C SER A 98 -10.74 3.59 0.85
N ILE A 99 -11.18 4.07 -0.32
CA ILE A 99 -11.01 3.37 -1.60
C ILE A 99 -10.13 4.25 -2.48
N ILE A 100 -8.95 3.75 -2.82
CA ILE A 100 -7.93 4.49 -3.56
C ILE A 100 -7.74 3.82 -4.92
N ARG A 101 -7.78 4.61 -6.00
CA ARG A 101 -7.44 4.17 -7.35
C ARG A 101 -6.42 5.12 -7.95
N VAL A 102 -5.29 4.59 -8.40
CA VAL A 102 -4.16 5.37 -8.90
C VAL A 102 -3.78 4.88 -10.29
N MET A 103 -3.65 5.83 -11.20
CA MET A 103 -2.91 5.68 -12.44
C MET A 103 -1.78 6.72 -12.40
N GLY A 104 -0.56 6.27 -12.09
CA GLY A 104 0.57 7.16 -11.85
C GLY A 104 1.30 6.84 -10.54
N TYR A 105 1.59 7.88 -9.75
CA TYR A 105 2.49 7.81 -8.60
C TYR A 105 1.81 8.31 -7.33
N GLN A 106 1.72 7.46 -6.30
CA GLN A 106 1.13 7.82 -5.01
C GLN A 106 2.01 7.31 -3.85
N PRO A 107 2.93 8.15 -3.33
CA PRO A 107 3.63 7.83 -2.10
C PRO A 107 2.72 8.13 -0.92
N ALA A 108 2.62 7.18 -0.01
CA ALA A 108 1.83 7.34 1.20
C ALA A 108 2.74 7.14 2.40
N LEU A 109 2.86 8.15 3.26
CA LEU A 109 3.57 8.04 4.53
C LEU A 109 2.55 8.17 5.67
N GLY A 110 2.39 7.13 6.49
CA GLY A 110 1.54 7.21 7.68
C GLY A 110 0.78 5.94 8.02
N ARG A 111 -0.53 6.07 8.27
CA ARG A 111 -1.37 4.93 8.69
C ARG A 111 -2.60 4.78 7.83
N GLU A 112 -2.78 3.60 7.27
CA GLU A 112 -4.00 3.22 6.58
C GLU A 112 -4.75 2.15 7.35
N SER A 113 -6.08 2.27 7.35
CA SER A 113 -6.96 1.32 8.01
C SER A 113 -8.20 1.06 7.20
N LYS A 114 -8.50 -0.23 6.96
CA LYS A 114 -9.67 -0.66 6.18
C LYS A 114 -9.67 -0.04 4.77
N SER A 115 -8.54 -0.07 4.08
CA SER A 115 -8.39 0.50 2.74
C SER A 115 -8.54 -0.55 1.64
N ILE A 116 -9.06 -0.13 0.49
CA ILE A 116 -8.97 -0.88 -0.77
C ILE A 116 -8.17 -0.03 -1.74
N ILE A 117 -7.02 -0.54 -2.17
CA ILE A 117 -6.07 0.18 -2.99
C ILE A 117 -5.90 -0.55 -4.33
N ARG A 118 -5.97 0.21 -5.42
CA ARG A 118 -5.66 -0.29 -6.76
C ARG A 118 -4.72 0.68 -7.47
N VAL A 119 -3.59 0.18 -7.92
CA VAL A 119 -2.58 1.00 -8.60
C VAL A 119 -2.16 0.39 -9.92
N MET A 120 -2.09 1.26 -10.92
CA MET A 120 -1.33 1.05 -12.15
C MET A 120 -0.21 2.09 -12.15
N GLY A 121 1.02 1.64 -11.90
CA GLY A 121 2.17 2.53 -11.71
C GLY A 121 2.94 2.25 -10.42
N TYR A 122 3.27 3.30 -9.67
CA TYR A 122 4.20 3.25 -8.55
C TYR A 122 3.53 3.71 -7.25
N GLN A 123 3.60 2.88 -6.21
CA GLN A 123 3.05 3.21 -4.90
C GLN A 123 3.95 2.72 -3.77
N PRO A 124 4.69 3.61 -3.09
CA PRO A 124 5.47 3.29 -1.90
C PRO A 124 4.65 3.59 -0.65
N PRO A 125 3.97 2.60 -0.04
CA PRO A 125 3.47 2.77 1.32
C PRO A 125 4.64 2.71 2.31
N LEU A 126 4.81 3.80 3.05
CA LEU A 126 5.71 3.94 4.18
C LEU A 126 4.85 4.06 5.46
N GLY A 127 4.91 3.09 6.37
CA GLY A 127 4.25 3.20 7.68
C GLY A 127 3.45 1.98 8.10
N ARG A 128 2.16 2.13 8.39
CA ARG A 128 1.33 1.03 8.90
C ARG A 128 0.05 0.86 8.11
N GLU A 129 -0.16 -0.34 7.63
CA GLU A 129 -1.43 -0.75 7.04
C GLU A 129 -2.15 -1.79 7.89
N SER A 130 -3.47 -1.65 7.94
CA SER A 130 -4.30 -2.58 8.68
C SER A 130 -5.60 -2.87 7.94
N LYS A 131 -5.92 -4.16 7.76
CA LYS A 131 -7.13 -4.59 7.07
C LYS A 131 -7.22 -4.02 5.65
N SER A 132 -6.13 -4.06 4.89
CA SER A 132 -6.04 -3.52 3.54
C SER A 132 -6.23 -4.61 2.47
N ILE A 133 -6.78 -4.22 1.33
CA ILE A 133 -6.75 -5.03 0.09
C ILE A 133 -6.00 -4.21 -0.95
N ILE A 134 -4.85 -4.68 -1.38
CA ILE A 134 -3.95 -3.98 -2.29
C ILE A 134 -3.84 -4.76 -3.60
N ARG A 135 -3.97 -4.06 -4.73
CA ARG A 135 -3.71 -4.61 -6.06
C ARG A 135 -2.83 -3.66 -6.84
N VAL A 136 -1.68 -4.12 -7.29
CA VAL A 136 -0.74 -3.31 -8.07
C VAL A 136 -0.36 -4.01 -9.36
N MET A 137 -0.37 -3.22 -10.44
CA MET A 137 0.33 -3.51 -11.68
C MET A 137 1.45 -2.47 -11.81
N GLY A 138 2.70 -2.91 -11.63
CA GLY A 138 3.86 -2.02 -11.57
C GLY A 138 4.73 -2.27 -10.35
N TYR A 139 5.07 -1.20 -9.61
CA TYR A 139 6.09 -1.22 -8.56
C TYR A 139 5.51 -0.78 -7.21
N GLN A 140 5.66 -1.62 -6.19
CA GLN A 140 5.13 -1.38 -4.85
C GLN A 140 6.16 -1.73 -3.76
N PRO A 141 7.01 -0.78 -3.33
CA PRO A 141 7.89 -1.00 -2.20
C PRO A 141 7.11 -0.74 -0.91
N ALA A 142 7.00 -1.75 -0.06
CA ALA A 142 6.38 -1.61 1.25
C ALA A 142 7.47 -1.43 2.31
N LEU A 143 7.44 -0.30 3.04
CA LEU A 143 8.28 -0.09 4.22
C LEU A 143 7.39 0.04 5.46
N GLY A 144 7.48 -0.90 6.40
CA GLY A 144 6.84 -0.74 7.70
C GLY A 144 6.07 -1.95 8.19
N ARG A 145 4.81 -1.77 8.58
CA ARG A 145 4.01 -2.85 9.19
C ARG A 145 2.69 -3.05 8.47
N GLU A 146 2.46 -4.25 8.00
CA GLU A 146 1.17 -4.66 7.48
C GLU A 146 0.51 -5.66 8.41
N SER A 147 -0.81 -5.54 8.54
CA SER A 147 -1.60 -6.45 9.36
C SER A 147 -2.94 -6.74 8.70
N LYS A 148 -3.30 -8.02 8.61
CA LYS A 148 -4.58 -8.45 7.99
C LYS A 148 -4.73 -7.94 6.55
N SER A 149 -3.66 -8.01 5.76
CA SER A 149 -3.64 -7.50 4.38
C SER A 149 -3.84 -8.61 3.35
N ILE A 150 -4.45 -8.26 2.21
CA ILE A 150 -4.45 -9.08 1.01
C ILE A 150 -3.75 -8.28 -0.08
N ILE A 151 -2.59 -8.75 -0.53
CA ILE A 151 -1.74 -8.09 -1.51
C ILE A 151 -1.70 -8.92 -2.79
N ARG A 152 -1.88 -8.26 -3.93
CA ARG A 152 -1.67 -8.86 -5.26
C ARG A 152 -0.83 -7.92 -6.11
N VAL A 153 0.33 -8.38 -6.55
CA VAL A 153 1.22 -7.60 -7.41
C VAL A 153 1.53 -8.35 -8.69
N MET A 154 1.45 -7.62 -9.81
CA MET A 154 2.06 -7.99 -11.08
C MET A 154 3.18 -6.98 -11.33
N GLY A 155 4.43 -7.41 -11.15
CA GLY A 155 5.61 -6.56 -11.21
C GLY A 155 6.55 -6.75 -10.03
N TYR A 156 6.96 -5.65 -9.38
CA TYR A 156 8.03 -5.64 -8.39
C TYR A 156 7.51 -5.20 -7.01
N GLN A 157 7.69 -6.03 -5.99
CA GLN A 157 7.24 -5.78 -4.61
C GLN A 157 8.35 -6.02 -3.58
N PRO A 158 9.23 -5.04 -3.34
CA PRO A 158 10.14 -5.07 -2.19
C PRO A 158 9.34 -4.88 -0.91
N ALA A 159 9.55 -5.74 0.07
CA ALA A 159 8.99 -5.58 1.41
C ALA A 159 10.11 -5.45 2.42
N LEU A 160 10.09 -4.37 3.21
CA LEU A 160 10.99 -4.16 4.34
C LEU A 160 10.16 -3.86 5.59
N GLY A 161 10.10 -4.82 6.52
CA GLY A 161 9.45 -4.60 7.81
C GLY A 161 8.76 -5.82 8.40
N ARG A 162 7.50 -5.67 8.81
CA ARG A 162 6.75 -6.75 9.47
C ARG A 162 5.38 -6.95 8.85
N GLU A 163 5.07 -8.19 8.56
CA GLU A 163 3.75 -8.59 8.13
C GLU A 163 3.11 -9.56 9.09
N SER A 164 1.82 -9.38 9.33
CA SER A 164 1.03 -10.31 10.11
C SER A 164 -0.31 -10.59 9.47
N GLN A 165 -0.69 -11.87 9.44
CA GLN A 165 -1.99 -12.29 8.91
C GLN A 165 -2.19 -11.81 7.46
N SER A 166 -1.16 -11.90 6.64
CA SER A 166 -1.17 -11.43 5.25
C SER A 166 -1.42 -12.57 4.26
N ILE A 167 -2.08 -12.25 3.15
CA ILE A 167 -2.13 -13.11 1.96
C ILE A 167 -1.47 -12.35 0.82
N ILE A 168 -0.34 -12.85 0.33
CA ILE A 168 0.44 -12.22 -0.72
C ILE A 168 0.45 -13.10 -1.96
N ARG A 169 0.23 -12.47 -3.12
CA ARG A 169 0.40 -13.09 -4.43
C ARG A 169 1.21 -12.17 -5.32
N VAL A 170 2.35 -12.65 -5.80
CA VAL A 170 3.21 -11.89 -6.71
C VAL A 170 3.44 -12.69 -7.99
N MET A 171 3.27 -12.01 -9.13
CA MET A 171 3.81 -12.43 -10.41
C MET A 171 4.93 -11.46 -10.77
N GLY A 172 6.18 -11.90 -10.64
CA GLY A 172 7.37 -11.05 -10.79
C GLY A 172 8.36 -11.22 -9.64
N TYR A 173 8.82 -10.12 -9.06
CA TYR A 173 9.90 -10.09 -8.09
C TYR A 173 9.40 -9.62 -6.71
N GLN A 174 9.70 -10.38 -5.67
CA GLN A 174 9.35 -10.07 -4.28
C GLN A 174 10.55 -10.26 -3.34
N PRO A 175 11.51 -9.32 -3.28
CA PRO A 175 12.49 -9.30 -2.21
C PRO A 175 11.82 -8.94 -0.88
N ALA A 176 12.05 -9.74 0.16
CA ALA A 176 11.52 -9.52 1.50
C ALA A 176 12.66 -9.45 2.52
N LEU A 177 12.67 -8.39 3.34
CA LEU A 177 13.57 -8.21 4.47
C LEU A 177 12.75 -7.91 5.72
N GLY A 178 12.74 -8.83 6.69
CA GLY A 178 12.07 -8.57 7.96
C GLY A 178 11.41 -9.76 8.64
N ARG A 179 10.15 -9.61 9.08
CA ARG A 179 9.42 -10.66 9.80
C ARG A 179 8.03 -10.87 9.26
N GLU A 180 7.70 -12.12 9.03
CA GLU A 180 6.37 -12.52 8.60
C GLU A 180 5.76 -13.50 9.61
N SER A 181 4.46 -13.36 9.81
CA SER A 181 3.74 -14.16 10.80
C SER A 181 2.33 -14.46 10.32
N GLN A 182 1.95 -15.73 10.36
CA GLN A 182 0.62 -16.17 9.94
C GLN A 182 0.31 -15.76 8.48
N SER A 183 1.30 -15.88 7.60
CA SER A 183 1.21 -15.40 6.21
C SER A 183 0.96 -16.55 5.22
N ILE A 184 0.26 -16.25 4.12
CA ILE A 184 0.18 -17.13 2.95
C ILE A 184 0.81 -16.39 1.77
N ILE A 185 1.91 -16.92 1.25
CA ILE A 185 2.68 -16.30 0.17
C ILE A 185 2.68 -17.20 -1.04
N ARG A 186 2.41 -16.61 -2.20
CA ARG A 186 2.51 -17.28 -3.50
C ARG A 186 3.26 -16.40 -4.47
N VAL A 187 4.39 -16.88 -4.97
CA VAL A 187 5.20 -16.16 -5.95
C VAL A 187 5.37 -17.00 -7.21
N MET A 188 5.15 -16.37 -8.36
CA MET A 188 5.60 -16.85 -9.65
C MET A 188 6.72 -15.91 -10.12
N GLY A 189 7.96 -16.35 -10.00
CA GLY A 189 9.15 -15.53 -10.26
C GLY A 189 10.20 -15.65 -9.16
N TYR A 190 10.70 -14.51 -8.66
CA TYR A 190 11.88 -14.44 -7.80
C TYR A 190 11.50 -13.93 -6.41
N GLN A 191 11.80 -14.69 -5.35
CA GLN A 191 11.49 -14.32 -3.95
C GLN A 191 12.71 -14.49 -3.02
N PRO A 192 13.63 -13.52 -2.98
CA PRO A 192 14.66 -13.47 -1.95
C PRO A 192 14.05 -13.11 -0.61
N ALA A 193 14.36 -13.89 0.42
CA ALA A 193 13.92 -13.63 1.78
C ALA A 193 15.11 -13.55 2.74
N LEU A 194 15.19 -12.45 3.49
CA LEU A 194 16.13 -12.28 4.59
C LEU A 194 15.35 -11.94 5.85
N GLY A 195 15.25 -12.85 6.81
CA GLY A 195 14.40 -12.56 7.97
C GLY A 195 13.90 -13.73 8.78
N ARG A 196 12.74 -13.55 9.42
CA ARG A 196 12.07 -14.61 10.17
C ARG A 196 10.65 -14.82 9.70
N GLU A 197 10.30 -16.07 9.47
CA GLU A 197 8.96 -16.48 9.11
C GLU A 197 8.40 -17.37 10.20
N SER A 198 7.11 -17.20 10.49
CA SER A 198 6.45 -17.97 11.53
C SER A 198 5.02 -18.30 11.14
N LYS A 199 4.63 -19.56 11.24
CA LYS A 199 3.26 -20.01 10.89
C LYS A 199 2.89 -19.62 9.46
N SER A 200 3.84 -19.74 8.53
CA SER A 200 3.67 -19.29 7.15
C SER A 200 3.43 -20.46 6.19
N ILE A 201 2.68 -20.22 5.12
CA ILE A 201 2.57 -21.13 3.98
C ILE A 201 3.13 -20.43 2.76
N ILE A 202 4.24 -20.93 2.21
CA ILE A 202 4.94 -20.34 1.09
C ILE A 202 4.91 -21.30 -0.10
N ARG A 203 4.57 -20.75 -1.27
CA ARG A 203 4.63 -21.46 -2.54
C ARG A 203 5.36 -20.60 -3.57
N VAL A 204 6.47 -21.09 -4.10
CA VAL A 204 7.21 -20.40 -5.15
C VAL A 204 7.30 -21.29 -6.38
N MET A 205 7.01 -20.71 -7.54
CA MET A 205 7.37 -21.25 -8.83
C MET A 205 8.45 -20.33 -9.41
N GLY A 206 9.71 -20.77 -9.36
CA GLY A 206 10.88 -19.98 -9.70
C GLY A 206 12.00 -20.11 -8.67
N TYR A 207 12.51 -18.99 -8.18
CA TYR A 207 13.75 -18.95 -7.40
C TYR A 207 13.54 -18.28 -6.04
N GLN A 208 13.90 -18.97 -4.96
CA GLN A 208 13.68 -18.51 -3.57
C GLN A 208 14.96 -18.69 -2.72
N PRO A 209 15.89 -17.73 -2.71
CA PRO A 209 17.01 -17.74 -1.78
C PRO A 209 16.52 -17.25 -0.42
N ALA A 210 16.81 -18.00 0.63
CA ALA A 210 16.39 -17.66 1.98
C ALA A 210 17.58 -17.63 2.94
N LEU A 211 17.67 -16.56 3.73
CA LEU A 211 18.62 -16.42 4.83
C LEU A 211 17.88 -16.01 6.10
N GLY A 212 17.93 -16.83 7.16
CA GLY A 212 17.30 -16.45 8.44
C GLY A 212 16.69 -17.60 9.23
N GLY A 213 15.43 -17.48 9.63
CA GLY A 213 14.81 -18.52 10.46
C GLY A 213 13.33 -18.73 10.21
N GLU A 214 12.94 -19.98 10.14
CA GLU A 214 11.56 -20.40 9.88
C GLU A 214 11.04 -21.23 11.04
N SER A 215 9.78 -21.01 11.40
CA SER A 215 9.13 -21.80 12.43
C SER A 215 7.68 -22.09 12.09
N GLN A 216 7.28 -23.36 12.19
CA GLN A 216 5.90 -23.78 11.92
C GLN A 216 5.45 -23.43 10.50
N SER A 217 6.37 -23.48 9.53
CA SER A 217 6.11 -23.09 8.15
C SER A 217 5.94 -24.29 7.22
N ILE A 218 5.16 -24.12 6.15
CA ILE A 218 5.06 -25.07 5.04
C ILE A 218 5.56 -24.38 3.78
N ILE A 219 6.67 -24.85 3.23
CA ILE A 219 7.29 -24.28 2.03
C ILE A 219 7.25 -25.30 0.90
N ARG A 220 6.80 -24.83 -0.27
CA ARG A 220 6.87 -25.59 -1.52
C ARG A 220 7.49 -24.74 -2.59
N VAL A 221 8.62 -25.19 -3.14
CA VAL A 221 9.29 -24.53 -4.26
C VAL A 221 9.31 -25.48 -5.44
N MET A 222 8.88 -24.99 -6.59
CA MET A 222 9.10 -25.60 -7.89
C MET A 222 10.14 -24.74 -8.61
N GLY A 223 11.37 -25.25 -8.67
CA GLY A 223 12.56 -24.49 -9.05
C GLY A 223 13.61 -24.54 -7.95
N TYR A 224 14.33 -23.43 -7.75
CA TYR A 224 15.57 -23.44 -6.97
C TYR A 224 15.42 -22.70 -5.63
N GLN A 225 15.86 -23.35 -4.55
CA GLN A 225 15.81 -22.80 -3.19
C GLN A 225 17.11 -23.06 -2.42
N PRO A 226 18.08 -22.13 -2.44
CA PRO A 226 19.20 -22.16 -1.51
C PRO A 226 18.73 -21.54 -0.19
N ALA A 227 18.88 -22.27 0.92
CA ALA A 227 18.49 -21.79 2.23
C ALA A 227 19.66 -21.91 3.23
N LEU A 228 19.86 -20.86 4.02
CA LEU A 228 20.79 -20.86 5.14
C LEU A 228 20.08 -20.30 6.37
N GLY A 229 19.94 -21.08 7.43
CA GLY A 229 19.12 -20.62 8.55
C GLY A 229 18.79 -21.66 9.59
N ARG A 230 17.96 -21.26 10.56
CA ARG A 230 17.39 -22.16 11.57
C ARG A 230 15.95 -22.49 11.21
N GLU A 231 15.63 -23.77 11.16
CA GLU A 231 14.28 -24.25 10.93
C GLU A 231 13.77 -25.00 12.16
N SER A 232 12.51 -24.78 12.51
CA SER A 232 11.88 -25.49 13.62
C SER A 232 10.43 -25.80 13.31
N GLN A 233 10.07 -27.08 13.32
CA GLN A 233 8.70 -27.53 13.02
C GLN A 233 8.22 -27.11 11.61
N SER A 234 9.12 -27.02 10.65
CA SER A 234 8.82 -26.66 9.26
C SER A 234 8.78 -27.89 8.35
N ILE A 235 8.01 -27.81 7.26
CA ILE A 235 7.99 -28.80 6.18
C ILE A 235 8.42 -28.08 4.90
N ILE A 236 9.52 -28.53 4.30
CA ILE A 236 10.04 -27.95 3.05
C ILE A 236 9.99 -29.02 1.96
N ARG A 237 9.48 -28.64 0.79
CA ARG A 237 9.53 -29.46 -0.42
C ARG A 237 10.07 -28.63 -1.57
N VAL A 238 11.20 -29.06 -2.11
CA VAL A 238 11.81 -28.47 -3.31
C VAL A 238 11.68 -29.48 -4.44
N MET A 239 11.03 -29.08 -5.52
CA MET A 239 10.91 -29.84 -6.76
C MET A 239 11.77 -29.14 -7.80
N ASP A 240 12.96 -29.69 -8.03
CA ASP A 240 13.80 -29.33 -9.17
C ASP A 240 13.57 -30.34 -10.31
N ASN A 241 13.89 -29.98 -11.55
CA ASN A 241 13.79 -30.88 -12.70
C ASN A 241 14.76 -32.08 -12.64
N SER A 242 15.59 -32.19 -11.59
CA SER A 242 16.49 -33.31 -11.34
C SER A 242 16.57 -33.70 -9.86
N GLN A 243 15.76 -34.69 -9.46
CA GLN A 243 15.77 -35.43 -8.19
C GLN A 243 14.93 -34.87 -7.03
N LEU A 244 14.09 -35.74 -6.47
CA LEU A 244 13.25 -35.51 -5.29
C LEU A 244 14.10 -35.61 -4.01
N TRP A 245 14.35 -34.50 -3.34
CA TRP A 245 14.82 -34.50 -1.95
C TRP A 245 13.61 -34.36 -1.00
N GLU A 246 13.23 -35.45 -0.32
CA GLU A 246 12.32 -35.40 0.83
C GLU A 246 13.13 -35.40 2.13
N GLY A 247 13.46 -34.21 2.66
CA GLY A 247 14.07 -34.05 3.98
C GLY A 247 13.03 -33.71 5.03
N LYS A 248 12.69 -34.63 5.94
CA LYS A 248 12.15 -34.26 7.26
C LYS A 248 13.34 -33.89 8.16
N VAL A 249 13.65 -32.61 8.29
CA VAL A 249 14.64 -32.16 9.28
C VAL A 249 13.92 -31.75 10.55
N SER A 250 13.84 -32.65 11.51
CA SER A 250 13.54 -32.33 12.90
C SER A 250 14.84 -32.31 13.69
N GLN A 251 15.50 -31.17 13.78
CA GLN A 251 16.55 -30.98 14.80
C GLN A 251 15.94 -30.30 16.01
N SER A 252 15.72 -31.08 17.07
CA SER A 252 15.66 -30.56 18.43
C SER A 252 17.08 -30.57 18.98
N LEU A 253 17.60 -29.42 19.41
CA LEU A 253 18.71 -29.39 20.34
C LEU A 253 18.25 -28.62 21.58
N GLY A 254 18.38 -29.30 22.72
CA GLY A 254 18.25 -28.72 24.05
C GLY A 254 19.40 -27.79 24.39
#